data_AF-A0A7S3ZHG2-F1
#
_entry.id   AF-A0A7S3ZHG2-F1
#
_cell.length_a   1.000
_cell.length_b   1.000
_cell.length_c   1.000
_cell.angle_alpha   90.00
_cell.angle_beta   90.00
_cell.angle_gamma   90.00
#
_symmetry.space_group_name_H-M   'P 1'
#
loop_
_entity.id
_entity.type
_entity.pdbx_description
1 polymer ?
#
loop_
_entity_poly.entity_id
_entity_poly.type
_entity_poly.pdbx_seq_one_letter_code
_entity_poly.pdbx_strand_id
1 'polypeptide(L)'
;LGVTCYRHPWAVIAFSVVICALCSIGFIRWAPESRPEKLWVSQDTEAVQDNDYVQATWNDNPRYNVYYAQRNGGGELMTPETVQKLYDLYERTMAINVSASQAQDQFPGK
;
A
#
# COMPACT_ATOMS: atom_id res chain seq x y z
N LEU A 1 -10.86 35.96 -31.02
CA LEU A 1 -9.92 34.94 -30.48
C LEU A 1 -9.00 34.34 -31.55
N GLY A 2 -9.49 33.90 -32.72
CA GLY A 2 -8.62 33.35 -33.78
C GLY A 2 -7.57 34.33 -34.36
N VAL A 3 -7.93 35.61 -34.53
CA VAL A 3 -7.03 36.64 -35.09
C VAL A 3 -5.82 36.94 -34.18
N THR A 4 -5.99 36.88 -32.86
CA THR A 4 -4.91 37.09 -31.87
C THR A 4 -3.91 35.94 -31.86
N CYS A 5 -4.37 34.70 -32.06
CA CYS A 5 -3.49 33.53 -32.17
C CYS A 5 -2.62 33.58 -33.44
N TYR A 6 -3.17 34.07 -34.55
CA TYR A 6 -2.46 34.22 -35.81
C TYR A 6 -1.38 35.32 -35.76
N ARG A 7 -1.65 36.44 -35.08
CA ARG A 7 -0.77 37.61 -35.09
C ARG A 7 0.49 37.45 -34.21
N HIS A 8 0.41 36.64 -33.15
CA HIS A 8 1.53 36.40 -32.23
C HIS A 8 1.60 34.91 -31.80
N PRO A 9 1.94 33.99 -32.72
CA PRO A 9 1.89 32.55 -32.47
C PRO A 9 2.84 32.12 -31.34
N TRP A 10 4.03 32.70 -31.27
CA TRP A 10 5.04 32.38 -30.26
C TRP A 10 4.61 32.78 -28.84
N ALA A 11 3.92 33.90 -28.67
CA ALA A 11 3.44 34.36 -27.37
C ALA A 11 2.35 33.42 -26.82
N VAL A 12 1.47 32.92 -27.70
CA VAL A 12 0.40 31.99 -27.31
C VAL A 12 0.97 30.61 -26.94
N ILE A 13 1.98 30.13 -27.67
CA ILE A 13 2.69 28.88 -27.35
C ILE A 13 3.42 28.99 -26.02
N ALA A 14 4.17 30.08 -25.79
CA ALA A 14 4.87 30.27 -24.52
C ALA A 14 3.89 30.31 -23.35
N PHE A 15 2.75 30.98 -23.52
CA PHE A 15 1.72 31.07 -22.49
C PHE A 15 1.07 29.72 -22.17
N SER A 16 0.74 28.91 -23.19
CA SER A 16 0.16 27.57 -22.96
C SER A 16 1.15 26.63 -22.28
N VAL A 17 2.43 26.66 -22.67
CA VAL A 17 3.49 25.85 -22.04
C VAL A 17 3.69 26.26 -20.58
N VAL A 18 3.69 27.55 -20.28
CA VAL A 18 3.80 28.05 -18.89
C VAL A 18 2.61 27.60 -18.05
N ILE A 19 1.38 27.68 -18.57
CA ILE A 19 0.19 27.19 -17.86
C ILE A 19 0.27 25.69 -17.61
N CYS A 20 0.63 24.89 -18.63
CA CYS A 20 0.80 23.45 -18.47
C CYS A 20 1.87 23.13 -17.41
N ALA A 21 3.02 23.81 -17.45
CA ALA A 21 4.09 23.63 -16.48
C ALA A 21 3.63 23.97 -15.05
N LEU A 22 2.90 25.08 -14.87
CA LEU A 22 2.33 25.46 -13.57
C LEU A 22 1.36 24.42 -13.04
N CYS A 23 0.49 23.85 -13.88
CA CYS A 23 -0.38 22.75 -13.50
C CYS A 23 0.41 21.48 -13.16
N SER A 24 1.51 21.22 -13.85
CA SER A 24 2.36 20.04 -13.61
C SER A 24 3.17 20.11 -12.31
N ILE A 25 3.42 21.30 -11.75
CA ILE A 25 4.10 21.45 -10.45
C ILE A 25 3.34 20.71 -9.33
N GLY A 26 2.02 20.57 -9.43
CA GLY A 26 1.21 19.81 -8.48
C GLY A 26 1.62 18.34 -8.34
N PHE A 27 2.18 17.73 -9.39
CA PHE A 27 2.64 16.35 -9.36
C PHE A 27 3.90 16.15 -8.50
N ILE A 28 4.66 17.21 -8.18
CA ILE A 28 5.83 17.11 -7.31
C ILE A 28 5.44 16.69 -5.88
N ARG A 29 4.23 17.07 -5.43
CA ARG A 29 3.69 16.70 -4.12
C ARG A 29 2.70 15.54 -4.18
N TRP A 30 2.62 14.84 -5.30
CA TRP A 30 1.71 13.71 -5.42
C TRP A 30 2.24 12.52 -4.61
N ALA A 31 1.51 12.18 -3.55
CA ALA A 31 1.76 10.99 -2.75
C ALA A 31 0.72 9.91 -3.15
N PRO A 32 1.14 8.75 -3.66
CA PRO A 32 0.22 7.66 -3.94
C PRO A 32 -0.30 7.10 -2.61
N GLU A 33 -1.62 7.14 -2.41
CA GLU A 33 -2.28 6.52 -1.26
C GLU A 33 -2.51 5.04 -1.58
N SER A 34 -1.80 4.13 -0.89
CA SER A 34 -1.88 2.69 -1.12
C SER A 34 -2.74 1.94 -0.10
N ARG A 35 -3.31 2.63 0.89
CA ARG A 35 -4.15 2.00 1.92
C ARG A 35 -5.52 1.64 1.35
N PRO A 36 -5.88 0.35 1.28
CA PRO A 36 -7.14 -0.07 0.66
C PRO A 36 -8.36 0.43 1.44
N GLU A 37 -8.28 0.45 2.77
CA GLU A 37 -9.35 0.98 3.63
C GLU A 37 -9.75 2.41 3.27
N LYS A 38 -8.78 3.25 2.87
CA LYS A 38 -9.02 4.64 2.48
C LYS A 38 -9.51 4.80 1.03
N LEU A 39 -9.20 3.84 0.16
CA LEU A 39 -9.61 3.84 -1.24
C LEU A 39 -11.05 3.34 -1.42
N TRP A 40 -11.47 2.37 -0.62
CA TRP A 40 -12.75 1.66 -0.79
C TRP A 40 -13.85 2.10 0.18
N VAL A 41 -13.49 2.83 1.25
CA VAL A 41 -14.45 3.31 2.25
C VAL A 41 -14.46 4.84 2.28
N SER A 42 -15.66 5.41 2.21
CA SER A 42 -15.87 6.85 2.41
C SER A 42 -15.41 7.26 3.81
N GLN A 43 -14.59 8.32 3.88
CA GLN A 43 -13.93 8.75 5.12
C GLN A 43 -14.91 9.30 6.16
N ASP A 44 -16.08 9.80 5.75
CA ASP A 44 -17.09 10.40 6.64
C ASP A 44 -18.08 9.37 7.22
N THR A 45 -17.76 8.08 7.17
CA THR A 45 -18.66 7.02 7.67
C THR A 45 -18.45 6.77 9.16
N GLU A 46 -19.53 6.40 9.86
CA GLU A 46 -19.51 6.03 11.28
C GLU A 46 -18.52 4.88 11.55
N ALA A 47 -18.41 3.94 10.62
CA ALA A 47 -17.45 2.84 10.68
C ALA A 47 -15.98 3.29 10.73
N VAL A 48 -15.62 4.42 10.12
CA VAL A 48 -14.25 4.96 10.19
C VAL A 48 -14.01 5.61 11.55
N GLN A 49 -14.99 6.33 12.09
CA GLN A 49 -14.88 6.96 13.42
C GLN A 49 -14.74 5.91 14.53
N ASP A 50 -15.50 4.82 14.45
CA ASP A 50 -15.38 3.70 15.38
C ASP A 50 -14.01 3.02 15.27
N ASN A 51 -13.52 2.84 14.03
CA ASN A 51 -12.21 2.26 13.80
C ASN A 51 -11.08 3.15 14.37
N ASP A 52 -11.16 4.47 14.14
CA ASP A 52 -10.21 5.44 14.67
C ASP A 52 -10.22 5.46 16.21
N TYR A 53 -11.41 5.40 16.84
CA TYR A 53 -11.54 5.27 18.28
C TYR A 53 -10.91 3.98 18.81
N VAL A 54 -11.14 2.85 18.12
CA VAL A 54 -10.56 1.56 18.50
C VAL A 54 -9.03 1.60 18.39
N GLN A 55 -8.50 2.11 17.27
CA GLN A 55 -7.06 2.27 17.07
C GLN A 55 -6.43 3.18 18.14
N ALA A 56 -7.08 4.30 18.48
CA ALA A 56 -6.56 5.24 19.49
C ALA A 56 -6.60 4.67 20.91
N THR A 57 -7.62 3.89 21.25
CA THR A 57 -7.84 3.38 22.60
C THR A 57 -6.96 2.17 22.92
N TRP A 58 -6.87 1.23 21.98
CA TRP A 58 -6.18 -0.04 22.20
C TRP A 58 -4.78 -0.09 21.57
N ASN A 59 -4.44 0.86 20.69
CA ASN A 59 -3.15 0.96 19.99
C ASN A 59 -2.64 -0.38 19.43
N ASP A 60 -3.57 -1.24 19.03
CA ASP A 60 -3.27 -2.57 18.54
C ASP A 60 -3.75 -2.67 17.10
N ASN A 61 -2.80 -2.82 16.18
CA ASN A 61 -3.07 -3.23 14.80
C ASN A 61 -2.40 -4.59 14.58
N PRO A 62 -2.99 -5.67 15.11
CA PRO A 62 -2.41 -6.99 15.00
C PRO A 62 -2.45 -7.42 13.53
N ARG A 63 -1.27 -7.47 12.91
CA ARG A 63 -1.13 -8.00 11.56
C ARG A 63 -1.07 -9.52 11.63
N TYR A 64 -2.12 -10.18 11.16
CA TYR A 64 -2.18 -11.63 11.12
C TYR A 64 -1.61 -12.15 9.80
N ASN A 65 -0.61 -13.02 9.90
CA ASN A 65 -0.12 -13.82 8.78
C ASN A 65 -0.57 -15.27 9.02
N VAL A 66 -1.43 -15.78 8.14
CA VAL A 66 -1.99 -17.14 8.25
C VAL A 66 -1.48 -17.98 7.09
N TYR A 67 -1.04 -19.20 7.39
CA TYR A 67 -0.58 -20.17 6.42
C TYR A 67 -1.52 -21.37 6.38
N TYR A 68 -1.94 -21.76 5.18
CA TYR A 68 -2.70 -22.98 4.96
C TYR A 68 -1.79 -24.04 4.35
N ALA A 69 -1.60 -25.16 5.05
CA ALA A 69 -0.77 -26.26 4.60
C ALA A 69 -1.64 -27.45 4.17
N GLN A 70 -1.28 -28.09 3.07
CA GLN A 70 -1.90 -29.33 2.60
C GLN A 70 -0.83 -30.37 2.30
N ARG A 71 -1.15 -31.65 2.51
CA ARG A 71 -0.27 -32.75 2.14
C ARG A 71 -0.37 -32.97 0.63
N ASN A 72 0.77 -33.02 -0.05
CA ASN A 72 0.82 -33.32 -1.47
C ASN A 72 0.26 -34.74 -1.74
N GLY A 73 -0.68 -34.86 -2.68
CA GLY A 73 -1.40 -36.10 -2.98
C GLY A 73 -2.68 -36.34 -2.17
N GLY A 74 -3.05 -35.42 -1.27
CA GLY A 74 -4.18 -35.61 -0.36
C GLY A 74 -3.84 -36.60 0.77
N GLY A 75 -4.63 -36.57 1.85
CA GLY A 75 -4.46 -37.46 2.99
C GLY A 75 -4.46 -36.73 4.33
N GLU A 76 -4.24 -37.51 5.40
CA GLU A 76 -4.36 -37.04 6.77
C GLU A 76 -3.20 -36.15 7.22
N LEU A 77 -3.53 -34.94 7.67
CA LEU A 77 -2.58 -33.94 8.15
C LEU A 77 -2.10 -34.23 9.57
N MET A 78 -2.91 -34.93 10.38
CA MET A 78 -2.62 -35.26 11.78
C MET A 78 -1.72 -36.50 11.93
N THR A 79 -0.80 -36.69 11.00
CA THR A 79 0.24 -37.72 11.11
C THR A 79 1.46 -37.15 11.82
N PRO A 80 2.16 -37.94 12.66
CA PRO A 80 3.30 -37.45 13.44
C PRO A 80 4.41 -36.85 12.57
N GLU A 81 4.65 -37.44 11.39
CA GLU A 81 5.60 -36.92 10.40
C GLU A 81 5.23 -35.52 9.89
N THR A 82 3.93 -35.27 9.64
CA THR A 82 3.45 -34.00 9.10
C THR A 82 3.49 -32.91 10.17
N VAL A 83 3.14 -33.26 11.42
CA VAL A 83 3.25 -32.34 12.57
C VAL A 83 4.70 -31.95 12.83
N GLN A 84 5.65 -32.90 12.75
CA GLN A 84 7.07 -32.59 12.88
C GLN A 84 7.57 -31.64 11.78
N LYS A 85 7.15 -31.84 10.53
CA LYS A 85 7.49 -30.92 9.43
C LYS A 85 6.90 -29.52 9.62
N LEU A 86 5.67 -29.43 10.14
CA LEU A 86 5.04 -28.14 10.44
C LEU A 86 5.79 -27.42 11.57
N TYR A 87 6.26 -28.17 12.57
CA TYR A 87 7.08 -27.62 13.66
C TYR A 87 8.43 -27.08 13.16
N ASP A 88 9.12 -27.81 12.29
CA ASP A 88 10.36 -27.33 11.64
C ASP A 88 10.11 -26.05 10.81
N LEU A 89 9.00 -25.97 10.07
CA LEU A 89 8.60 -24.74 9.39
C LEU A 89 8.33 -23.58 10.36
N TYR A 90 7.68 -23.86 11.48
CA TYR A 90 7.43 -22.89 12.53
C TYR A 90 8.75 -22.34 13.11
N GLU A 91 9.69 -23.20 13.47
CA GLU A 91 11.00 -22.77 13.98
C GLU A 91 11.75 -21.92 12.96
N ARG A 92 11.74 -22.34 11.68
CA ARG A 92 12.38 -21.58 10.59
C ARG A 92 11.77 -20.20 10.41
N THR A 93 10.45 -20.07 10.52
CA THR A 93 9.77 -18.77 10.37
C THR A 93 10.01 -17.86 11.58
N MET A 94 10.04 -18.41 12.79
CA MET A 94 10.39 -17.66 14.00
C MET A 94 11.87 -17.23 14.03
N ALA A 95 12.75 -17.99 13.38
CA ALA A 95 14.16 -17.64 13.25
C ALA A 95 14.42 -16.51 12.23
N ILE A 96 13.43 -16.11 11.42
CA ILE A 96 13.56 -15.01 10.46
C ILE A 96 13.69 -13.69 11.23
N ASN A 97 14.91 -13.19 11.34
CA ASN A 97 15.21 -11.85 11.83
C ASN A 97 15.47 -10.94 10.63
N VAL A 98 14.52 -10.04 10.32
CA VAL A 98 14.75 -8.96 9.35
C VAL A 98 15.17 -7.71 10.12
N SER A 99 16.41 -7.29 9.93
CA SER A 99 16.87 -5.99 10.44
C SER A 99 16.15 -4.87 9.70
N ALA A 100 15.66 -3.88 10.45
CA ALA A 100 14.73 -2.86 9.99
C ALA A 100 15.16 -2.06 8.72
N SER A 101 16.45 -2.03 8.39
CA SER A 101 16.96 -1.34 7.20
C SER A 101 16.57 -1.99 5.87
N GLN A 102 16.36 -3.30 5.81
CA GLN A 102 16.04 -4.02 4.55
C GLN A 102 14.53 -4.05 4.23
N ALA A 103 13.68 -3.84 5.24
CA ALA A 103 12.22 -3.87 5.06
C ALA A 103 11.65 -2.56 4.49
N GLN A 104 12.38 -1.45 4.66
CA GLN A 104 11.93 -0.12 4.26
C GLN A 104 12.16 0.15 2.76
N ASP A 105 13.16 -0.50 2.16
CA ASP A 105 13.47 -0.36 0.73
C ASP A 105 12.54 -1.19 -0.18
N GLN A 106 11.90 -2.23 0.34
CA GLN A 106 11.00 -3.09 -0.44
C GLN A 106 9.54 -2.62 -0.47
N PHE A 107 9.15 -1.70 0.43
CA PHE A 107 7.81 -1.12 0.47
C PHE A 107 7.90 0.41 0.57
N PRO A 108 8.15 1.11 -0.56
CA PRO A 108 8.23 2.56 -0.61
C PRO A 108 6.82 3.16 -0.47
N GLY A 109 6.35 3.32 0.77
CA GLY A 109 5.01 3.85 1.03
C GLY A 109 4.62 3.93 2.50
N LYS A 110 5.59 3.99 3.42
CA LYS A 110 5.34 4.39 4.81
C LYS A 110 5.65 5.86 5.01
#